data_AF-A0A8J2SK86-F1
#
_entry.id   AF-A0A8J2SK86-F1
#
_cell.length_a   1.000
_cell.length_b   1.000
_cell.length_c   1.000
_cell.angle_alpha   90.00
_cell.angle_beta   90.00
_cell.angle_gamma   90.00
#
_symmetry.space_group_name_H-M   'P 1'
#
loop_
_entity.id
_entity.type
_entity.pdbx_description
1 polymer ?
#
loop_
_entity_poly.entity_id
_entity_poly.type
_entity_poly.pdbx_seq_one_letter_code
_entity_poly.pdbx_strand_id
1 'polypeptide(L)'
;MATLIAVSNYTDTSILAHTPKGTENDAGVSLYWLDPTTGTLKPAGALEVGPNPAFLLQHPDDPTTLYASTERIDDDGEVLSLRLSRDGEDIKLNVVDRASARGKSTCYLALDASKKWLRLTNYWEASVAVLPVSGAALGEKAADHHALPPQAALRDVDGKEVSQRCAEPSSYCATHKPSREEHWKYRQRWPHAHCVVTEPYAQQTHFVVDLGEDAVYHYGFDDAVGRLTCQGATRLERGKGPRHVVFHPTRKAAFVVQELSSTVSAFVYDDAAPAGMLETTDPRACLKLTQCVSTLPDGYDNAHHCVNGIWKAKSHSSEIRLDATGSWLFVGNRGHDSLAVFAVTFDGERPQLRRAHVVETGGACPRNFAVLDSHIVVGNQDTNELVVFRREVDGNLTEVSRRAHRSPNFLAPLIAPPPLDTQKTIGKCPSPRAQRSLAGVFVEPPPAPLPELRSPLRAVA
;
A
#
# COMPACT_ATOMS: atom_id res chain seq x y z
N MET A 1 5.96 -18.78 19.27
CA MET A 1 4.90 -18.17 20.10
C MET A 1 3.66 -17.99 19.23
N ALA A 2 2.46 -17.90 19.81
CA ALA A 2 1.26 -17.55 19.04
C ALA A 2 1.43 -16.16 18.41
N THR A 3 1.00 -15.99 17.17
CA THR A 3 1.10 -14.71 16.44
C THR A 3 -0.26 -14.02 16.48
N LEU A 4 -0.30 -12.73 16.81
CA LEU A 4 -1.52 -11.94 16.75
C LEU A 4 -1.71 -11.44 15.31
N ILE A 5 -2.89 -11.66 14.75
CA ILE A 5 -3.28 -11.18 13.42
C ILE A 5 -4.44 -10.22 13.57
N ALA A 6 -4.28 -9.01 13.05
CA ALA A 6 -5.40 -8.10 12.83
C ALA A 6 -5.95 -8.27 11.43
N VAL A 7 -7.27 -8.23 11.32
CA VAL A 7 -8.03 -8.28 10.07
C VAL A 7 -8.92 -7.06 10.05
N SER A 8 -8.71 -6.16 9.09
CA SER A 8 -9.65 -5.08 8.85
C SER A 8 -10.67 -5.47 7.79
N ASN A 9 -11.84 -4.83 7.87
CA ASN A 9 -13.05 -5.28 7.19
C ASN A 9 -13.77 -4.13 6.50
N TYR A 10 -14.49 -4.45 5.42
CA TYR A 10 -15.48 -3.52 4.89
C TYR A 10 -16.74 -3.54 5.75
N THR A 11 -17.16 -2.36 6.16
CA THR A 11 -18.31 -2.12 7.03
C THR A 11 -19.43 -1.35 6.31
N ASP A 12 -19.12 -0.72 5.17
CA ASP A 12 -20.07 -0.01 4.31
C ASP A 12 -19.58 -0.04 2.85
N THR A 13 -20.13 -0.96 2.07
CA THR A 13 -19.76 -1.15 0.66
C THR A 13 -20.34 -0.08 -0.27
N SER A 14 -21.32 0.69 0.19
CA SER A 14 -22.00 1.70 -0.64
C SER A 14 -21.08 2.88 -0.98
N ILE A 15 -20.08 3.14 -0.12
CA ILE A 15 -19.14 4.26 -0.22
C ILE A 15 -17.72 3.84 -0.64
N LEU A 16 -17.52 2.63 -1.17
CA LEU A 16 -16.23 2.19 -1.71
C LEU A 16 -16.05 2.55 -3.18
N ALA A 17 -14.79 2.69 -3.62
CA ALA A 17 -14.45 2.89 -5.03
C ALA A 17 -14.66 1.64 -5.91
N HIS A 18 -14.86 0.49 -5.28
CA HIS A 18 -15.10 -0.81 -5.91
C HIS A 18 -16.34 -1.47 -5.28
N THR A 19 -16.75 -2.63 -5.79
CA THR A 19 -17.97 -3.33 -5.37
C THR A 19 -17.64 -4.74 -4.85
N PRO A 20 -17.25 -4.87 -3.57
CA PRO A 20 -17.14 -6.18 -2.92
C PRO A 20 -18.45 -6.96 -3.01
N LYS A 21 -18.34 -8.28 -3.07
CA LYS A 21 -19.51 -9.19 -3.06
C LYS A 21 -19.74 -9.88 -1.72
N GLY A 22 -18.77 -9.74 -0.81
CA GLY A 22 -18.89 -10.24 0.55
C GLY A 22 -19.96 -9.49 1.35
N THR A 23 -20.21 -9.99 2.56
CA THR A 23 -21.16 -9.39 3.49
C THR A 23 -20.42 -8.39 4.37
N GLU A 24 -20.99 -7.20 4.55
CA GLU A 24 -20.46 -6.19 5.47
C GLU A 24 -20.26 -6.77 6.89
N ASN A 25 -19.22 -6.30 7.54
CA ASN A 25 -18.87 -6.68 8.89
C ASN A 25 -19.22 -5.55 9.86
N ASP A 26 -19.80 -5.88 11.01
CA ASP A 26 -20.12 -4.90 12.05
C ASP A 26 -18.83 -4.36 12.72
N ALA A 27 -17.80 -5.20 12.82
CA ALA A 27 -16.50 -4.81 13.34
C ALA A 27 -15.58 -4.35 12.20
N GLY A 28 -15.05 -3.12 12.29
CA GLY A 28 -14.06 -2.62 11.34
C GLY A 28 -12.68 -3.27 11.48
N VAL A 29 -12.33 -3.71 12.69
CA VAL A 29 -11.10 -4.47 12.95
C VAL A 29 -11.43 -5.66 13.86
N SER A 30 -10.97 -6.85 13.47
CA SER A 30 -11.03 -8.08 14.25
C SER A 30 -9.63 -8.62 14.52
N LEU A 31 -9.44 -9.30 15.65
CA LEU A 31 -8.17 -9.89 16.04
C LEU A 31 -8.26 -11.39 16.26
N TYR A 32 -7.20 -12.09 15.86
CA TYR A 32 -7.06 -13.54 16.04
C TYR A 32 -5.66 -13.91 16.52
N TRP A 33 -5.58 -14.88 17.43
CA TRP A 33 -4.37 -15.64 17.68
C TRP A 33 -4.25 -16.78 16.69
N LEU A 34 -3.14 -16.84 15.98
CA LEU A 34 -2.76 -18.00 15.19
C LEU A 34 -2.05 -19.03 16.07
N ASP A 35 -2.62 -20.23 16.15
CA ASP A 35 -1.96 -21.39 16.71
C ASP A 35 -0.90 -21.92 15.71
N PRO A 36 0.40 -21.88 16.04
CA PRO A 36 1.46 -22.20 15.09
C PRO A 36 1.58 -23.70 14.78
N THR A 37 0.90 -24.57 15.54
CA THR A 37 0.95 -26.02 15.34
C THR A 37 -0.18 -26.49 14.45
N THR A 38 -1.38 -25.98 14.71
CA THR A 38 -2.61 -26.40 14.02
C THR A 38 -3.03 -25.45 12.89
N GLY A 39 -2.47 -24.24 12.86
CA GLY A 39 -2.88 -23.17 11.95
C GLY A 39 -4.26 -22.59 12.29
N THR A 40 -4.86 -22.92 13.44
CA THR A 40 -6.21 -22.44 13.81
C THR A 40 -6.20 -20.98 14.26
N LEU A 41 -7.24 -20.23 13.89
CA LEU A 41 -7.43 -18.83 14.28
C LEU A 41 -8.41 -18.72 15.45
N LYS A 42 -7.91 -18.41 16.64
CA LYS A 42 -8.70 -18.20 17.86
C LYS A 42 -9.04 -16.71 18.02
N PRO A 43 -10.31 -16.31 18.18
CA PRO A 43 -10.66 -14.90 18.41
C PRO A 43 -9.91 -14.32 19.62
N ALA A 44 -9.40 -13.10 19.47
CA ALA A 44 -8.68 -12.38 20.52
C ALA A 44 -9.37 -11.06 20.92
N GLY A 45 -10.14 -10.46 20.00
CA GLY A 45 -10.80 -9.18 20.22
C GLY A 45 -11.38 -8.61 18.93
N ALA A 46 -12.15 -7.54 19.04
CA ALA A 46 -12.67 -6.79 17.92
C ALA A 46 -12.92 -5.34 18.31
N LEU A 47 -12.99 -4.45 17.32
CA LEU A 47 -13.33 -3.05 17.46
C LEU A 47 -14.36 -2.67 16.39
N GLU A 48 -15.53 -2.23 16.85
CA GLU A 48 -16.54 -1.57 16.03
C GLU A 48 -16.07 -0.15 15.71
N VAL A 49 -15.56 0.05 14.50
CA VAL A 49 -15.03 1.32 14.02
C VAL A 49 -15.15 1.38 12.51
N GLY A 50 -15.25 2.58 11.96
CA GLY A 50 -15.33 2.75 10.52
C GLY A 50 -15.57 4.20 10.10
N PRO A 51 -15.99 4.41 8.84
CA PRO A 51 -16.28 3.33 7.88
C PRO A 51 -15.01 2.63 7.36
N ASN A 52 -15.11 1.36 6.98
CA ASN A 52 -14.14 0.63 6.15
C ASN A 52 -12.65 0.83 6.51
N PRO A 53 -12.17 0.43 7.69
CA PRO A 53 -10.73 0.38 7.92
C PRO A 53 -10.07 -0.48 6.83
N ALA A 54 -9.11 0.06 6.07
CA ALA A 54 -8.63 -0.55 4.83
C ALA A 54 -7.14 -0.89 4.82
N PHE A 55 -6.37 -0.28 5.71
CA PHE A 55 -4.95 -0.59 5.90
C PHE A 55 -4.60 -0.42 7.36
N LEU A 56 -3.74 -1.30 7.90
CA LEU A 56 -3.27 -1.26 9.28
C LEU A 56 -1.74 -1.18 9.31
N LEU A 57 -1.21 -0.31 10.15
CA LEU A 57 0.23 -0.13 10.37
C LEU A 57 0.53 -0.08 11.88
N GLN A 58 1.32 -1.03 12.38
CA GLN A 58 1.80 -1.00 13.76
C GLN A 58 3.00 -0.06 13.89
N HIS A 59 3.04 0.73 14.96
CA HIS A 59 4.20 1.56 15.24
C HIS A 59 5.41 0.66 15.55
N PRO A 60 6.56 0.86 14.87
CA PRO A 60 7.67 -0.09 14.90
C PRO A 60 8.34 -0.22 16.29
N ASP A 61 8.38 0.86 17.08
CA ASP A 61 8.96 0.84 18.43
C ASP A 61 7.92 0.81 19.56
N ASP A 62 6.63 0.86 19.21
CA ASP A 62 5.54 0.90 20.18
C ASP A 62 4.48 -0.12 19.76
N PRO A 63 4.64 -1.40 20.16
CA PRO A 63 3.73 -2.46 19.74
C PRO A 63 2.31 -2.27 20.28
N THR A 64 2.07 -1.27 21.15
CA THR A 64 0.74 -0.95 21.64
C THR A 64 0.04 0.10 20.77
N THR A 65 0.68 0.69 19.77
CA THR A 65 0.08 1.68 18.83
C THR A 65 -0.12 1.09 17.44
N LEU A 66 -1.31 1.34 16.88
CA LEU A 66 -1.64 1.09 15.47
C LEU A 66 -2.18 2.37 14.82
N TYR A 67 -1.99 2.45 13.51
CA TYR A 67 -2.69 3.39 12.64
C TYR A 67 -3.57 2.61 11.68
N ALA A 68 -4.78 3.12 11.41
CA ALA A 68 -5.71 2.55 10.44
C ALA A 68 -6.20 3.64 9.49
N SER A 69 -6.25 3.38 8.17
CA SER A 69 -6.93 4.28 7.23
C SER A 69 -8.38 3.89 7.07
N THR A 70 -9.27 4.83 6.77
CA THR A 70 -10.64 4.55 6.32
C THR A 70 -10.77 4.74 4.81
N GLU A 71 -11.35 3.75 4.12
CA GLU A 71 -11.57 3.81 2.67
C GLU A 71 -13.02 4.20 2.36
N ARG A 72 -13.21 5.39 1.79
CA ARG A 72 -14.52 5.91 1.38
C ARG A 72 -14.41 6.93 0.23
N ILE A 73 -15.48 7.13 -0.53
CA ILE A 73 -15.50 8.05 -1.70
C ILE A 73 -16.49 9.21 -1.56
N ASP A 74 -17.36 9.16 -0.56
CA ASP A 74 -18.36 10.20 -0.28
C ASP A 74 -17.72 11.44 0.37
N ASP A 75 -16.72 11.24 1.23
CA ASP A 75 -15.93 12.28 1.91
C ASP A 75 -14.44 11.91 1.97
N ASP A 76 -13.59 12.80 2.48
CA ASP A 76 -12.21 12.46 2.82
C ASP A 76 -12.17 11.25 3.77
N GLY A 77 -11.21 10.37 3.53
CA GLY A 77 -10.85 9.33 4.49
C GLY A 77 -10.31 9.92 5.78
N GLU A 78 -10.16 9.06 6.78
CA GLU A 78 -9.57 9.35 8.08
C GLU A 78 -8.36 8.44 8.31
N VAL A 79 -7.47 8.91 9.17
CA VAL A 79 -6.49 8.08 9.88
C VAL A 79 -6.94 7.97 11.32
N LEU A 80 -7.06 6.74 11.79
CA LEU A 80 -7.35 6.41 13.17
C LEU A 80 -6.04 6.02 13.86
N SER A 81 -5.74 6.62 15.01
CA SER A 81 -4.74 6.06 15.91
C SER A 81 -5.42 5.18 16.95
N LEU A 82 -4.96 3.95 17.10
CA LEU A 82 -5.53 2.94 17.98
C LEU A 82 -4.50 2.51 19.04
N ARG A 83 -4.98 2.17 20.24
CA ARG A 83 -4.18 1.53 21.29
C ARG A 83 -4.61 0.10 21.54
N LEU A 84 -3.64 -0.81 21.59
CA LEU A 84 -3.83 -2.19 22.05
C LEU A 84 -3.47 -2.34 23.53
N SER A 85 -4.23 -3.18 24.22
CA SER A 85 -3.88 -3.68 25.55
C SER A 85 -4.23 -5.17 25.66
N ARG A 86 -3.49 -5.92 26.48
CA ARG A 86 -3.65 -7.37 26.64
C ARG A 86 -4.01 -7.75 28.07
N ASP A 87 -5.11 -8.49 28.22
CA ASP A 87 -5.55 -9.10 29.47
C ASP A 87 -5.68 -10.62 29.27
N GLY A 88 -4.71 -11.39 29.74
CA GLY A 88 -4.60 -12.82 29.39
C GLY A 88 -4.46 -13.01 27.87
N GLU A 89 -5.39 -13.74 27.25
CA GLU A 89 -5.47 -13.93 25.80
C GLU A 89 -6.36 -12.87 25.11
N ASP A 90 -7.11 -12.07 25.88
CA ASP A 90 -7.98 -11.06 25.31
C ASP A 90 -7.17 -9.80 24.96
N ILE A 91 -7.42 -9.25 23.78
CA ILE A 91 -6.82 -8.02 23.29
C ILE A 91 -7.91 -6.97 23.11
N LYS A 92 -7.77 -5.84 23.80
CA LYS A 92 -8.67 -4.68 23.64
C LYS A 92 -8.05 -3.65 22.72
N LEU A 93 -8.85 -3.14 21.79
CA LEU A 93 -8.50 -2.03 20.91
C LEU A 93 -9.36 -0.82 21.25
N ASN A 94 -8.76 0.37 21.26
CA ASN A 94 -9.48 1.63 21.44
C ASN A 94 -8.98 2.67 20.45
N VAL A 95 -9.88 3.44 19.87
CA VAL A 95 -9.52 4.66 19.13
C VAL A 95 -9.03 5.71 20.13
N VAL A 96 -7.86 6.27 19.88
CA VAL A 96 -7.24 7.31 20.71
C VAL A 96 -7.27 8.66 20.02
N ASP A 97 -7.12 8.68 18.69
CA ASP A 97 -7.11 9.91 17.91
C ASP A 97 -7.62 9.68 16.49
N ARG A 98 -8.04 10.76 15.82
CA ARG A 98 -8.50 10.77 14.43
C ARG A 98 -8.03 12.02 13.72
N ALA A 99 -7.63 11.87 12.45
CA ALA A 99 -7.31 13.00 11.58
C ALA A 99 -7.82 12.75 10.16
N SER A 100 -8.12 13.81 9.41
CA SER A 100 -8.44 13.69 7.98
C SER A 100 -7.23 13.19 7.20
N ALA A 101 -7.46 12.27 6.27
CA ALA A 101 -6.47 11.80 5.30
C ALA A 101 -6.30 12.74 4.10
N ARG A 102 -7.08 13.84 4.06
CA ARG A 102 -7.04 14.89 3.03
C ARG A 102 -7.31 14.38 1.62
N GLY A 103 -8.03 13.28 1.51
CA GLY A 103 -8.35 12.68 0.23
C GLY A 103 -9.19 11.43 0.37
N LYS A 104 -9.69 10.93 -0.76
CA LYS A 104 -10.68 9.85 -0.81
C LYS A 104 -10.03 8.52 -1.10
N SER A 105 -10.67 7.45 -0.63
CA SER A 105 -10.23 6.06 -0.78
C SER A 105 -8.79 5.89 -0.29
N THR A 106 -8.53 6.29 0.95
CA THR A 106 -7.21 6.17 1.59
C THR A 106 -6.86 4.70 1.81
N CYS A 107 -5.92 4.19 1.03
CA CYS A 107 -5.71 2.76 0.85
C CYS A 107 -4.34 2.24 1.31
N TYR A 108 -3.43 3.13 1.73
CA TYR A 108 -2.10 2.74 2.18
C TYR A 108 -1.53 3.74 3.20
N LEU A 109 -0.77 3.22 4.16
CA LEU A 109 -0.08 3.99 5.20
C LEU A 109 1.41 3.61 5.24
N ALA A 110 2.29 4.60 5.39
CA ALA A 110 3.70 4.36 5.67
C ALA A 110 4.24 5.37 6.68
N LEU A 111 4.84 4.87 7.75
CA LEU A 111 5.56 5.69 8.72
C LEU A 111 6.99 5.93 8.23
N ASP A 112 7.48 7.15 8.37
CA ASP A 112 8.84 7.50 8.01
C ASP A 112 9.87 6.97 9.02
N ALA A 113 11.15 7.03 8.66
CA ALA A 113 12.27 6.58 9.48
C ALA A 113 12.33 7.26 10.85
N SER A 114 12.01 8.56 10.91
CA SER A 114 12.02 9.35 12.14
C SER A 114 10.82 9.06 13.05
N LYS A 115 9.79 8.37 12.52
CA LYS A 115 8.49 8.11 13.15
C LYS A 115 7.70 9.38 13.51
N LYS A 116 8.01 10.49 12.84
CA LYS A 116 7.31 11.77 13.02
C LYS A 116 6.29 12.02 11.93
N TRP A 117 6.36 11.28 10.83
CA TRP A 117 5.57 11.53 9.63
C TRP A 117 4.89 10.25 9.17
N LEU A 118 3.57 10.31 9.07
CA LEU A 118 2.75 9.27 8.48
C LEU A 118 2.31 9.70 7.09
N ARG A 119 2.69 8.93 6.08
CA ARG A 119 2.32 9.15 4.68
C ARG A 119 1.08 8.36 4.34
N LEU A 120 0.13 9.02 3.69
CA LEU A 120 -1.20 8.52 3.39
C LEU A 120 -1.39 8.53 1.88
N THR A 121 -1.75 7.39 1.30
CA THR A 121 -2.05 7.31 -0.14
C THR A 121 -3.56 7.30 -0.37
N ASN A 122 -4.03 8.25 -1.17
CA ASN A 122 -5.44 8.41 -1.54
C ASN A 122 -5.65 8.00 -3.00
N TYR A 123 -6.41 6.93 -3.21
CA TYR A 123 -6.56 6.28 -4.51
C TYR A 123 -7.43 7.05 -5.50
N TRP A 124 -8.49 7.68 -5.01
CA TRP A 124 -9.55 8.21 -5.87
C TRP A 124 -9.07 9.37 -6.75
N GLU A 125 -8.39 10.36 -6.14
CA GLU A 125 -7.81 11.51 -6.84
C GLU A 125 -6.29 11.44 -7.00
N ALA A 126 -5.67 10.31 -6.66
CA ALA A 126 -4.21 10.11 -6.70
C ALA A 126 -3.45 11.22 -5.99
N SER A 127 -3.62 11.27 -4.68
CA SER A 127 -2.90 12.21 -3.82
C SER A 127 -2.11 11.48 -2.74
N VAL A 128 -1.07 12.14 -2.26
CA VAL A 128 -0.34 11.73 -1.06
C VAL A 128 -0.41 12.87 -0.05
N ALA A 129 -0.79 12.53 1.18
CA ALA A 129 -0.74 13.45 2.32
C ALA A 129 0.38 13.02 3.28
N VAL A 130 1.00 13.99 3.95
CA VAL A 130 1.99 13.76 5.00
C VAL A 130 1.46 14.37 6.30
N LEU A 131 1.19 13.51 7.28
CA LEU A 131 0.63 13.87 8.57
C LEU A 131 1.69 13.78 9.66
N PRO A 132 1.91 14.84 10.47
CA PRO A 132 2.78 14.72 11.63
C PRO A 132 2.15 13.78 12.67
N VAL A 133 2.98 12.98 13.32
CA VAL A 133 2.57 12.05 14.38
C VAL A 133 3.57 12.08 15.53
N SER A 134 3.09 11.76 16.73
CA SER A 134 3.92 11.60 17.93
C SER A 134 3.37 10.46 18.78
N GLY A 135 3.87 9.25 18.54
CA GLY A 135 3.27 8.04 19.10
C GLY A 135 1.81 7.93 18.65
N ALA A 136 0.87 7.84 19.58
CA ALA A 136 -0.56 7.75 19.23
C ALA A 136 -1.23 9.09 18.87
N ALA A 137 -0.55 10.23 19.05
CA ALA A 137 -1.13 11.53 18.71
C ALA A 137 -0.96 11.82 17.20
N LEU A 138 -2.02 12.33 16.58
CA LEU A 138 -2.06 12.73 15.17
C LEU A 138 -2.07 14.26 15.04
N GLY A 139 -1.48 14.76 13.96
CA GLY A 139 -1.57 16.16 13.57
C GLY A 139 -2.98 16.56 13.17
N GLU A 140 -3.43 17.75 13.58
CA GLU A 140 -4.71 18.30 13.09
C GLU A 140 -4.65 18.67 11.59
N LYS A 141 -3.45 18.98 11.08
CA LYS A 141 -3.22 19.36 9.69
C LYS A 141 -2.09 18.51 9.10
N ALA A 142 -2.28 18.11 7.85
CA ALA A 142 -1.19 17.58 7.05
C ALA A 142 -0.15 18.68 6.81
N ALA A 143 1.13 18.32 6.91
CA ALA A 143 2.26 19.19 6.60
C ALA A 143 2.49 19.33 5.09
N ASP A 144 2.10 18.30 4.33
CA ASP A 144 2.10 18.31 2.87
C ASP A 144 0.88 17.54 2.36
N HIS A 145 0.35 17.98 1.23
CA HIS A 145 -0.69 17.30 0.48
C HIS A 145 -0.60 17.76 -0.95
N HIS A 146 -0.35 16.81 -1.86
CA HIS A 146 -0.35 17.11 -3.28
C HIS A 146 -0.90 15.92 -4.06
N ALA A 147 -1.57 16.26 -5.15
CA ALA A 147 -1.85 15.28 -6.19
C ALA A 147 -0.56 14.95 -6.92
N LEU A 148 -0.44 13.70 -7.37
CA LEU A 148 0.71 13.30 -8.19
C LEU A 148 0.81 14.23 -9.41
N PRO A 149 2.03 14.60 -9.85
CA PRO A 149 2.19 15.62 -10.88
C PRO A 149 1.47 15.21 -12.17
N PRO A 150 0.79 16.14 -12.87
CA PRO A 150 0.08 15.84 -14.10
C PRO A 150 1.07 15.28 -15.12
N GLN A 151 0.73 14.14 -15.71
CA GLN A 151 1.54 13.57 -16.78
C GLN A 151 1.12 14.10 -18.15
N ALA A 152 2.09 14.22 -19.06
CA ALA A 152 1.81 14.35 -20.48
C ALA A 152 1.08 13.10 -21.01
N ALA A 153 0.44 13.23 -22.17
CA ALA A 153 -0.17 12.10 -22.87
C ALA A 153 0.86 10.99 -23.14
N LEU A 154 0.47 9.73 -22.90
CA LEU A 154 1.31 8.59 -23.26
C LEU A 154 1.49 8.54 -24.77
N ARG A 155 2.75 8.40 -25.19
CA ARG A 155 3.13 8.26 -26.59
C ARG A 155 3.65 6.85 -26.83
N ASP A 156 3.34 6.29 -28.00
CA ASP A 156 3.94 5.03 -28.43
C ASP A 156 5.41 5.23 -28.80
N VAL A 157 6.05 4.15 -29.25
CA VAL A 157 7.45 4.14 -29.70
C VAL A 157 7.72 5.12 -30.85
N ASP A 158 6.68 5.53 -31.59
CA ASP A 158 6.74 6.47 -32.71
C ASP A 158 6.33 7.89 -32.29
N GLY A 159 6.09 8.13 -30.99
CA GLY A 159 5.73 9.44 -30.46
C GLY A 159 4.26 9.84 -30.63
N LYS A 160 3.40 8.94 -31.13
CA LYS A 160 1.97 9.21 -31.32
C LYS A 160 1.19 8.95 -30.05
N GLU A 161 0.22 9.81 -29.77
CA GLU A 161 -0.66 9.65 -28.61
C GLU A 161 -1.46 8.33 -28.70
N VAL A 162 -1.27 7.46 -27.72
CA VAL A 162 -1.87 6.10 -27.71
C VAL A 162 -3.29 6.13 -27.14
N SER A 163 -3.69 7.25 -26.52
CA SER A 163 -5.08 7.56 -26.15
C SER A 163 -5.20 8.96 -25.56
N GLN A 164 -6.38 9.55 -25.72
CA GLN A 164 -6.78 10.79 -25.06
C GLN A 164 -6.78 10.61 -23.53
N ARG A 165 -5.74 11.13 -22.86
CA ARG A 165 -5.75 11.33 -21.40
C ARG A 165 -6.57 12.56 -21.06
N CYS A 166 -7.04 12.63 -19.81
CA CYS A 166 -7.52 13.90 -19.29
C CYS A 166 -6.38 14.92 -19.37
N ALA A 167 -6.66 16.12 -19.92
CA ALA A 167 -5.63 17.14 -20.12
C ALA A 167 -4.95 17.56 -18.81
N GLU A 168 -5.65 17.39 -17.68
CA GLU A 168 -5.14 17.60 -16.32
C GLU A 168 -5.43 16.34 -15.48
N PRO A 169 -4.56 15.32 -15.53
CA PRO A 169 -4.82 14.01 -14.92
C PRO A 169 -5.08 14.09 -13.41
N SER A 170 -4.27 14.89 -12.70
CA SER A 170 -4.33 15.04 -11.25
C SER A 170 -5.51 15.89 -10.76
N SER A 171 -6.09 16.73 -11.62
CA SER A 171 -7.26 17.56 -11.29
C SER A 171 -8.57 16.96 -11.80
N TYR A 172 -8.53 15.86 -12.57
CA TYR A 172 -9.73 15.28 -13.19
C TYR A 172 -10.80 14.97 -12.14
N CYS A 173 -10.45 14.28 -11.06
CA CYS A 173 -11.41 13.96 -10.00
C CYS A 173 -11.98 15.21 -9.32
N ALA A 174 -11.15 16.24 -9.11
CA ALA A 174 -11.57 17.50 -8.51
C ALA A 174 -12.55 18.28 -9.42
N THR A 175 -12.31 18.24 -10.73
CA THR A 175 -13.05 19.03 -11.73
C THR A 175 -14.29 18.31 -12.25
N HIS A 176 -14.17 17.02 -12.57
CA HIS A 176 -15.21 16.24 -13.25
C HIS A 176 -16.08 15.44 -12.28
N LYS A 177 -15.61 15.21 -11.05
CA LYS A 177 -16.33 14.45 -10.01
C LYS A 177 -16.92 13.13 -10.57
N PRO A 178 -16.06 12.24 -11.11
CA PRO A 178 -16.53 11.01 -11.76
C PRO A 178 -17.39 10.18 -10.82
N SER A 179 -18.36 9.43 -11.36
CA SER A 179 -19.11 8.47 -10.55
C SER A 179 -18.25 7.26 -10.22
N ARG A 180 -18.67 6.45 -9.23
CA ARG A 180 -18.05 5.15 -8.93
C ARG A 180 -18.01 4.25 -10.16
N GLU A 181 -19.08 4.22 -10.94
CA GLU A 181 -19.20 3.42 -12.16
C GLU A 181 -18.23 3.89 -13.24
N GLU A 182 -18.04 5.21 -13.38
CA GLU A 182 -17.03 5.76 -14.29
C GLU A 182 -15.62 5.39 -13.83
N HIS A 183 -15.32 5.56 -12.54
CA HIS A 183 -14.03 5.21 -11.96
C HIS A 183 -13.70 3.72 -12.11
N TRP A 184 -14.68 2.84 -11.87
CA TRP A 184 -14.51 1.40 -12.04
C TRP A 184 -14.31 1.03 -13.52
N LYS A 185 -15.06 1.66 -14.41
CA LYS A 185 -14.97 1.41 -15.85
C LYS A 185 -13.63 1.87 -16.43
N TYR A 186 -13.12 3.02 -15.98
CA TYR A 186 -11.96 3.69 -16.56
C TYR A 186 -10.76 3.76 -15.61
N ARG A 187 -10.18 2.59 -15.32
CA ARG A 187 -9.11 2.44 -14.33
C ARG A 187 -7.76 3.06 -14.69
N GLN A 188 -7.60 3.58 -15.90
CA GLN A 188 -6.36 4.22 -16.37
C GLN A 188 -6.63 5.45 -17.26
N ARG A 189 -7.80 6.08 -17.10
CA ARG A 189 -8.09 7.33 -17.80
C ARG A 189 -7.49 8.55 -17.08
N TRP A 190 -7.26 8.42 -15.78
CA TRP A 190 -6.58 9.38 -14.92
C TRP A 190 -5.77 8.60 -13.84
N PRO A 191 -4.95 9.29 -13.03
CA PRO A 191 -4.04 8.67 -12.07
C PRO A 191 -4.78 8.03 -10.89
N HIS A 192 -4.17 7.02 -10.29
CA HIS A 192 -4.65 6.32 -9.10
C HIS A 192 -3.48 5.84 -8.23
N ALA A 193 -3.02 6.68 -7.30
CA ALA A 193 -1.99 6.31 -6.34
C ALA A 193 -2.48 5.17 -5.43
N HIS A 194 -1.68 4.11 -5.24
CA HIS A 194 -2.13 2.94 -4.48
C HIS A 194 -1.16 2.49 -3.38
N CYS A 195 0.11 2.90 -3.45
CA CYS A 195 1.10 2.49 -2.45
C CYS A 195 2.13 3.59 -2.25
N VAL A 196 2.58 3.78 -1.01
CA VAL A 196 3.75 4.58 -0.66
C VAL A 196 4.68 3.77 0.21
N VAL A 197 5.96 3.68 -0.15
CA VAL A 197 6.98 2.98 0.66
C VAL A 197 8.29 3.76 0.66
N THR A 198 9.13 3.53 1.66
CA THR A 198 10.52 3.98 1.68
C THR A 198 11.41 2.79 1.39
N GLU A 199 12.44 2.96 0.57
CA GLU A 199 13.43 1.88 0.39
C GLU A 199 14.14 1.56 1.73
N PRO A 200 14.42 0.27 2.01
CA PRO A 200 14.91 -0.15 3.33
C PRO A 200 16.41 0.05 3.53
N TYR A 201 17.15 0.58 2.54
CA TYR A 201 18.60 0.64 2.56
C TYR A 201 19.09 1.96 3.18
N ALA A 202 19.01 3.07 2.43
CA ALA A 202 19.45 4.38 2.88
C ALA A 202 18.32 5.15 3.61
N GLN A 203 17.07 4.73 3.41
CA GLN A 203 15.84 5.38 3.85
C GLN A 203 15.68 6.84 3.39
N GLN A 204 16.19 7.16 2.19
CA GLN A 204 16.18 8.53 1.64
C GLN A 204 15.24 8.71 0.45
N THR A 205 14.87 7.60 -0.21
CA THR A 205 13.99 7.65 -1.39
C THR A 205 12.62 7.06 -1.05
N HIS A 206 11.57 7.77 -1.42
CA HIS A 206 10.19 7.35 -1.19
C HIS A 206 9.48 7.09 -2.51
N PHE A 207 8.87 5.93 -2.62
CA PHE A 207 8.23 5.46 -3.85
C PHE A 207 6.72 5.56 -3.72
N VAL A 208 6.08 6.17 -4.72
CA VAL A 208 4.62 6.22 -4.83
C VAL A 208 4.21 5.50 -6.10
N VAL A 209 3.42 4.44 -5.95
CA VAL A 209 2.94 3.62 -7.07
C VAL A 209 1.61 4.17 -7.55
N ASP A 210 1.49 4.36 -8.87
CA ASP A 210 0.26 4.85 -9.50
C ASP A 210 -0.23 3.87 -10.58
N LEU A 211 -1.40 3.29 -10.31
CA LEU A 211 -2.06 2.31 -11.16
C LEU A 211 -2.54 2.92 -12.47
N GLY A 212 -3.11 4.12 -12.41
CA GLY A 212 -3.68 4.79 -13.57
C GLY A 212 -2.62 5.25 -14.57
N GLU A 213 -1.44 5.55 -14.05
CA GLU A 213 -0.33 6.13 -14.81
C GLU A 213 0.70 5.12 -15.32
N ASP A 214 0.56 3.84 -14.99
CA ASP A 214 1.57 2.81 -15.27
C ASP A 214 2.97 3.26 -14.79
N ALA A 215 3.04 3.83 -13.58
CA ALA A 215 4.26 4.48 -13.09
C ALA A 215 4.54 4.22 -11.61
N VAL A 216 5.83 4.20 -11.28
CA VAL A 216 6.35 4.24 -9.91
C VAL A 216 7.18 5.52 -9.77
N TYR A 217 6.61 6.52 -9.11
CA TYR A 217 7.28 7.78 -8.82
C TYR A 217 8.26 7.62 -7.66
N HIS A 218 9.32 8.41 -7.66
CA HIS A 218 10.21 8.52 -6.51
C HIS A 218 10.37 9.98 -6.07
N TYR A 219 10.48 10.15 -4.76
CA TYR A 219 10.47 11.43 -4.08
C TYR A 219 11.61 11.53 -3.08
N GLY A 220 12.19 12.72 -2.98
CA GLY A 220 12.94 13.14 -1.80
C GLY A 220 12.01 13.67 -0.72
N PHE A 221 12.52 13.80 0.50
CA PHE A 221 11.75 14.27 1.66
C PHE A 221 12.51 15.29 2.49
N ASP A 222 11.84 16.40 2.78
CA ASP A 222 12.31 17.45 3.68
C ASP A 222 11.71 17.20 5.07
N ASP A 223 12.49 16.57 5.95
CA ASP A 223 12.06 16.21 7.32
C ASP A 223 11.75 17.43 8.19
N ALA A 224 12.35 18.60 7.91
CA ALA A 224 12.15 19.79 8.74
C ALA A 224 10.71 20.32 8.63
N VAL A 225 10.09 20.15 7.46
CA VAL A 225 8.74 20.65 7.16
C VAL A 225 7.77 19.56 6.71
N GLY A 226 8.19 18.30 6.66
CA GLY A 226 7.34 17.18 6.28
C GLY A 226 6.91 17.16 4.81
N ARG A 227 7.76 17.66 3.90
CA ARG A 227 7.39 17.87 2.49
C ARG A 227 8.05 16.86 1.55
N LEU A 228 7.27 16.27 0.66
CA LEU A 228 7.76 15.41 -0.41
C LEU A 228 8.05 16.23 -1.68
N THR A 229 9.11 15.87 -2.40
CA THR A 229 9.45 16.51 -3.69
C THR A 229 9.69 15.44 -4.75
N CYS A 230 8.86 15.44 -5.81
CA CYS A 230 8.97 14.47 -6.90
C CYS A 230 10.30 14.65 -7.63
N GLN A 231 11.09 13.59 -7.70
CA GLN A 231 12.40 13.58 -8.35
C GLN A 231 12.34 12.94 -9.75
N GLY A 232 11.43 11.99 -9.96
CA GLY A 232 11.19 11.36 -11.26
C GLY A 232 10.26 10.15 -11.14
N ALA A 233 10.18 9.35 -12.21
CA ALA A 233 9.38 8.12 -12.20
C ALA A 233 9.97 7.01 -13.07
N THR A 234 9.84 5.76 -12.62
CA THR A 234 9.98 4.58 -13.48
C THR A 234 8.65 4.32 -14.15
N ARG A 235 8.63 4.28 -15.49
CA ARG A 235 7.43 4.04 -16.28
C ARG A 235 7.39 2.60 -16.76
N LEU A 236 6.17 2.07 -16.86
CA LEU A 236 5.89 0.70 -17.29
C LEU A 236 5.10 0.72 -18.59
N GLU A 237 5.06 -0.43 -19.26
CA GLU A 237 4.21 -0.60 -20.42
C GLU A 237 2.75 -0.31 -20.05
N ARG A 238 1.99 0.18 -21.03
CA ARG A 238 0.60 0.53 -20.82
C ARG A 238 -0.24 -0.70 -20.47
N GLY A 239 -1.16 -0.55 -19.52
CA GLY A 239 -2.12 -1.60 -19.14
C GLY A 239 -1.61 -2.55 -18.08
N LYS A 240 -0.44 -2.26 -17.47
CA LYS A 240 0.11 -3.09 -16.39
C LYS A 240 -0.62 -2.81 -15.08
N GLY A 241 -0.84 -1.53 -14.78
CA GLY A 241 -1.50 -1.01 -13.59
C GLY A 241 -0.77 -1.39 -12.31
N PRO A 242 0.41 -0.81 -12.02
CA PRO A 242 1.17 -1.14 -10.83
C PRO A 242 0.36 -0.77 -9.59
N ARG A 243 0.43 -1.61 -8.55
CA ARG A 243 -0.42 -1.47 -7.37
C ARG A 243 0.40 -1.31 -6.10
N HIS A 244 1.13 -2.36 -5.72
CA HIS A 244 1.99 -2.38 -4.53
C HIS A 244 3.43 -2.69 -4.93
N VAL A 245 4.38 -2.20 -4.14
CA VAL A 245 5.81 -2.47 -4.29
C VAL A 245 6.37 -3.04 -3.00
N VAL A 246 7.28 -3.99 -3.11
CA VAL A 246 8.07 -4.51 -1.98
C VAL A 246 9.55 -4.52 -2.36
N PHE A 247 10.40 -4.12 -1.42
CA PHE A 247 11.86 -4.15 -1.59
C PHE A 247 12.45 -5.41 -0.98
N HIS A 248 13.46 -5.98 -1.62
CA HIS A 248 14.20 -7.10 -1.07
C HIS A 248 14.96 -6.65 0.20
N PRO A 249 14.93 -7.43 1.30
CA PRO A 249 15.42 -6.98 2.60
C PRO A 249 16.92 -6.65 2.65
N THR A 250 17.74 -7.29 1.80
CA THR A 250 19.21 -7.19 1.86
C THR A 250 19.90 -6.90 0.52
N ARG A 251 19.14 -6.83 -0.58
CA ARG A 251 19.66 -6.66 -1.94
C ARG A 251 18.91 -5.49 -2.56
N LYS A 252 19.59 -4.61 -3.29
CA LYS A 252 18.97 -3.43 -3.93
C LYS A 252 18.07 -3.84 -5.09
N ALA A 253 16.91 -4.38 -4.77
CA ALA A 253 15.93 -4.87 -5.71
C ALA A 253 14.52 -4.58 -5.21
N ALA A 254 13.62 -4.31 -6.16
CA ALA A 254 12.21 -4.08 -5.90
C ALA A 254 11.35 -4.99 -6.77
N PHE A 255 10.16 -5.32 -6.27
CA PHE A 255 9.16 -6.10 -6.98
C PHE A 255 7.84 -5.34 -6.93
N VAL A 256 7.26 -5.10 -8.11
CA VAL A 256 6.00 -4.35 -8.26
C VAL A 256 4.96 -5.29 -8.84
N VAL A 257 3.85 -5.46 -8.13
CA VAL A 257 2.70 -6.20 -8.66
C VAL A 257 1.89 -5.30 -9.58
N GLN A 258 1.54 -5.84 -10.74
CA GLN A 258 0.80 -5.20 -11.81
C GLN A 258 -0.64 -5.71 -11.77
N GLU A 259 -1.52 -4.96 -11.13
CA GLU A 259 -2.91 -5.36 -10.87
C GLU A 259 -3.66 -5.68 -12.17
N LEU A 260 -3.58 -4.80 -13.16
CA LEU A 260 -4.42 -4.88 -14.36
C LEU A 260 -4.00 -5.98 -15.34
N SER A 261 -2.75 -6.45 -15.25
CA SER A 261 -2.21 -7.46 -16.16
C SER A 261 -1.97 -8.82 -15.50
N SER A 262 -2.11 -8.92 -14.17
CA SER A 262 -1.71 -10.09 -13.39
C SER A 262 -0.25 -10.51 -13.67
N THR A 263 0.65 -9.55 -13.52
CA THR A 263 2.09 -9.75 -13.68
C THR A 263 2.85 -9.16 -12.50
N VAL A 264 4.12 -9.55 -12.36
CA VAL A 264 5.07 -8.92 -11.43
C VAL A 264 6.27 -8.46 -12.22
N SER A 265 6.66 -7.21 -11.99
CA SER A 265 7.90 -6.63 -12.51
C SER A 265 8.98 -6.65 -11.44
N ALA A 266 10.17 -7.13 -11.77
CA ALA A 266 11.36 -7.11 -10.93
C ALA A 266 12.32 -6.02 -11.41
N PHE A 267 12.96 -5.33 -10.46
CA PHE A 267 13.84 -4.21 -10.73
C PHE A 267 15.14 -4.31 -9.94
N VAL A 268 16.23 -3.85 -10.55
CA VAL A 268 17.38 -3.37 -9.78
C VAL A 268 17.08 -1.96 -9.29
N TYR A 269 17.33 -1.71 -7.99
CA TYR A 269 17.28 -0.37 -7.42
C TYR A 269 18.68 0.26 -7.49
N ASP A 270 18.77 1.41 -8.14
CA ASP A 270 19.98 2.19 -8.29
C ASP A 270 19.80 3.54 -7.56
N ASP A 271 20.44 3.68 -6.41
CA ASP A 271 20.40 4.87 -5.56
C ASP A 271 21.27 6.02 -6.10
N ALA A 272 22.14 5.75 -7.08
CA ALA A 272 23.09 6.73 -7.59
C ALA A 272 22.54 7.58 -8.74
N ALA A 273 21.46 7.15 -9.42
CA ALA A 273 21.13 7.54 -10.79
C ALA A 273 21.39 9.03 -11.14
N PRO A 274 22.56 9.35 -11.75
CA PRO A 274 22.66 10.44 -12.70
C PRO A 274 22.11 9.92 -14.03
N ALA A 275 21.70 10.83 -14.91
CA ALA A 275 21.05 10.54 -16.19
C ALA A 275 21.59 9.29 -16.94
N GLY A 276 20.73 8.27 -17.06
CA GLY A 276 20.73 7.28 -18.16
C GLY A 276 21.58 6.00 -18.02
N MET A 277 20.92 4.83 -18.07
CA MET A 277 20.79 4.04 -19.31
C MET A 277 19.85 2.81 -19.12
N LEU A 278 18.79 2.79 -19.96
CA LEU A 278 17.88 1.72 -20.47
C LEU A 278 17.06 0.87 -19.44
N GLU A 279 15.73 0.68 -19.51
CA GLU A 279 14.63 1.00 -20.46
C GLU A 279 13.52 1.84 -19.77
N THR A 280 13.86 3.03 -19.27
CA THR A 280 12.88 3.98 -18.73
C THR A 280 12.90 5.24 -19.58
N THR A 281 11.74 5.80 -19.93
CA THR A 281 11.67 7.07 -20.68
C THR A 281 12.09 8.28 -19.82
N ASP A 282 12.16 8.12 -18.49
CA ASP A 282 12.71 9.12 -17.58
C ASP A 282 14.18 8.77 -17.27
N PRO A 283 15.16 9.61 -17.62
CA PRO A 283 16.57 9.40 -17.31
C PRO A 283 16.89 9.46 -15.81
N ARG A 284 15.94 9.91 -14.97
CA ARG A 284 16.06 9.98 -13.51
C ARG A 284 15.53 8.74 -12.79
N ALA A 285 14.98 7.78 -13.52
CA ALA A 285 14.41 6.58 -12.91
C ALA A 285 15.46 5.77 -12.11
N CYS A 286 15.13 5.47 -10.86
CA CYS A 286 15.99 4.70 -9.96
C CYS A 286 15.61 3.20 -9.86
N LEU A 287 14.49 2.78 -10.48
CA LEU A 287 14.16 1.36 -10.67
C LEU A 287 14.39 0.97 -12.13
N LYS A 288 15.31 0.04 -12.37
CA LYS A 288 15.64 -0.50 -13.69
C LYS A 288 15.00 -1.87 -13.86
N LEU A 289 14.03 -1.97 -14.78
CA LEU A 289 13.29 -3.19 -15.04
C LEU A 289 14.23 -4.30 -15.54
N THR A 290 14.17 -5.48 -14.92
CA THR A 290 14.94 -6.65 -15.36
C THR A 290 14.06 -7.77 -15.89
N GLN A 291 12.84 -7.87 -15.40
CA GLN A 291 11.94 -8.97 -15.73
C GLN A 291 10.49 -8.55 -15.50
N CYS A 292 9.58 -9.06 -16.32
CA CYS A 292 8.14 -9.00 -16.07
C CYS A 292 7.55 -10.40 -16.32
N VAL A 293 6.95 -11.02 -15.31
CA VAL A 293 6.44 -12.40 -15.37
C VAL A 293 4.97 -12.48 -14.98
N SER A 294 4.25 -13.42 -15.58
CA SER A 294 2.85 -13.72 -15.25
C SER A 294 2.72 -14.36 -13.87
N THR A 295 1.72 -13.92 -13.11
CA THR A 295 1.29 -14.55 -11.83
C THR A 295 0.26 -15.65 -12.04
N LEU A 296 -0.13 -15.93 -13.29
CA LEU A 296 -1.14 -16.93 -13.64
C LEU A 296 -0.50 -18.17 -14.25
N PRO A 297 -1.17 -19.34 -14.23
CA PRO A 297 -0.65 -20.56 -14.86
C PRO A 297 -0.32 -20.34 -16.35
N ASP A 298 0.63 -21.12 -16.87
CA ASP A 298 0.99 -21.05 -18.29
C ASP A 298 -0.21 -21.39 -19.17
N GLY A 299 -0.40 -20.60 -20.24
CA GLY A 299 -1.55 -20.75 -21.13
C GLY A 299 -2.88 -20.21 -20.57
N TYR A 300 -2.91 -19.65 -19.36
CA TYR A 300 -4.12 -19.01 -18.86
C TYR A 300 -4.44 -17.76 -19.69
N ASP A 301 -5.60 -17.79 -20.35
CA ASP A 301 -6.11 -16.67 -21.13
C ASP A 301 -6.68 -15.57 -20.22
N ASN A 302 -5.80 -14.64 -19.85
CA ASN A 302 -6.15 -13.37 -19.21
C ASN A 302 -6.26 -12.22 -20.24
N ALA A 303 -6.36 -12.52 -21.54
CA ALA A 303 -6.33 -11.49 -22.57
C ALA A 303 -7.60 -10.64 -22.53
N HIS A 304 -7.44 -9.32 -22.33
CA HIS A 304 -8.53 -8.37 -22.35
C HIS A 304 -8.13 -7.00 -22.93
N HIS A 305 -9.08 -6.38 -23.63
CA HIS A 305 -8.90 -5.14 -24.39
C HIS A 305 -8.81 -3.91 -23.48
N CYS A 306 -7.66 -3.24 -23.43
CA CYS A 306 -7.52 -1.87 -22.90
C CYS A 306 -7.83 -0.82 -23.99
N VAL A 307 -8.94 -0.97 -24.73
CA VAL A 307 -9.33 0.04 -25.72
C VAL A 307 -9.96 1.22 -24.97
N ASN A 308 -9.38 2.42 -25.12
CA ASN A 308 -9.84 3.66 -24.51
C ASN A 308 -9.93 3.64 -22.97
N GLY A 309 -9.06 2.88 -22.30
CA GLY A 309 -8.99 2.83 -20.84
C GLY A 309 -10.13 2.04 -20.18
N ILE A 310 -10.97 1.33 -20.94
CA ILE A 310 -11.97 0.42 -20.37
C ILE A 310 -11.28 -0.89 -20.00
N TRP A 311 -11.21 -1.22 -18.71
CA TRP A 311 -10.55 -2.44 -18.25
C TRP A 311 -11.56 -3.52 -17.86
N LYS A 312 -11.35 -4.76 -18.32
CA LYS A 312 -12.15 -5.94 -17.95
C LYS A 312 -11.29 -7.21 -17.99
N ALA A 313 -10.41 -7.48 -17.02
CA ALA A 313 -9.75 -8.79 -16.97
C ALA A 313 -10.49 -9.82 -16.11
N LYS A 314 -10.39 -11.11 -16.50
CA LYS A 314 -10.83 -12.25 -15.67
C LYS A 314 -10.07 -12.30 -14.36
N SER A 315 -8.77 -12.01 -14.39
CA SER A 315 -7.90 -11.99 -13.22
C SER A 315 -7.17 -10.65 -13.08
N HIS A 316 -7.02 -10.20 -11.84
CA HIS A 316 -6.25 -9.01 -11.48
C HIS A 316 -5.55 -9.19 -10.14
N SER A 317 -4.26 -8.85 -10.08
CA SER A 317 -3.47 -9.07 -8.87
C SER A 317 -3.84 -8.12 -7.73
N SER A 318 -3.54 -8.53 -6.49
CA SER A 318 -3.86 -7.80 -5.26
C SER A 318 -2.58 -7.48 -4.47
N GLU A 319 -2.34 -8.19 -3.37
CA GLU A 319 -1.21 -7.96 -2.48
C GLU A 319 0.06 -8.66 -2.97
N ILE A 320 1.22 -8.12 -2.61
CA ILE A 320 2.56 -8.67 -2.86
C ILE A 320 3.36 -8.64 -1.56
N ARG A 321 3.99 -9.76 -1.20
CA ARG A 321 4.84 -9.85 0.00
C ARG A 321 6.04 -10.74 -0.26
N LEU A 322 7.18 -10.34 0.29
CA LEU A 322 8.33 -11.23 0.48
C LEU A 322 8.23 -11.91 1.83
N ASP A 323 8.85 -13.08 1.95
CA ASP A 323 9.20 -13.60 3.28
C ASP A 323 10.40 -12.86 3.89
N ALA A 324 10.65 -13.11 5.17
CA ALA A 324 11.68 -12.41 5.93
C ALA A 324 13.10 -12.58 5.35
N THR A 325 13.37 -13.71 4.67
CA THR A 325 14.67 -13.96 4.02
C THR A 325 14.77 -13.31 2.64
N GLY A 326 13.64 -12.91 2.04
CA GLY A 326 13.56 -12.40 0.67
C GLY A 326 13.68 -13.49 -0.40
N SER A 327 13.67 -14.77 -0.02
CA SER A 327 13.86 -15.91 -0.94
C SER A 327 12.57 -16.30 -1.65
N TRP A 328 11.41 -15.95 -1.07
CA TRP A 328 10.10 -16.25 -1.62
C TRP A 328 9.24 -15.00 -1.75
N LEU A 329 8.64 -14.83 -2.93
CA LEU A 329 7.71 -13.75 -3.23
C LEU A 329 6.31 -14.34 -3.47
N PHE A 330 5.32 -13.78 -2.80
CA PHE A 330 3.92 -14.19 -2.86
C PHE A 330 3.09 -13.09 -3.47
N VAL A 331 2.20 -13.43 -4.40
CA VAL A 331 1.31 -12.46 -5.07
C VAL A 331 -0.11 -13.01 -5.14
N GLY A 332 -1.09 -12.24 -4.69
CA GLY A 332 -2.49 -12.61 -4.78
C GLY A 332 -3.10 -12.26 -6.13
N ASN A 333 -4.00 -13.11 -6.63
CA ASN A 333 -4.77 -12.90 -7.86
C ASN A 333 -6.26 -12.98 -7.56
N ARG A 334 -7.00 -11.90 -7.77
CA ARG A 334 -8.46 -11.85 -7.67
C ARG A 334 -9.08 -12.25 -9.00
N GLY A 335 -10.14 -13.04 -8.96
CA GLY A 335 -10.83 -13.57 -10.14
C GLY A 335 -10.27 -14.91 -10.63
N HIS A 336 -8.94 -15.09 -10.64
CA HIS A 336 -8.37 -16.46 -10.62
C HIS A 336 -8.39 -17.05 -9.20
N ASP A 337 -8.43 -16.20 -8.17
CA ASP A 337 -8.58 -16.57 -6.76
C ASP A 337 -7.45 -17.49 -6.25
N SER A 338 -6.21 -17.09 -6.54
CA SER A 338 -4.99 -17.84 -6.23
C SER A 338 -3.89 -16.99 -5.60
N LEU A 339 -2.93 -17.64 -4.96
CA LEU A 339 -1.61 -17.10 -4.65
C LEU A 339 -0.57 -17.66 -5.62
N ALA A 340 0.12 -16.78 -6.35
CA ALA A 340 1.33 -17.12 -7.08
C ALA A 340 2.54 -17.06 -6.14
N VAL A 341 3.38 -18.08 -6.18
CA VAL A 341 4.61 -18.17 -5.38
C VAL A 341 5.81 -18.21 -6.30
N PHE A 342 6.76 -17.30 -6.10
CA PHE A 342 7.98 -17.20 -6.88
C PHE A 342 9.21 -17.45 -6.00
N ALA A 343 10.11 -18.29 -6.48
CA ALA A 343 11.48 -18.31 -5.97
C ALA A 343 12.21 -17.06 -6.47
N VAL A 344 12.88 -16.37 -5.56
CA VAL A 344 13.68 -15.18 -5.84
C VAL A 344 15.15 -15.56 -5.82
N THR A 345 15.82 -15.41 -6.95
CA THR A 345 17.27 -15.60 -7.07
C THR A 345 17.92 -14.37 -7.72
N PHE A 346 19.24 -14.38 -7.84
CA PHE A 346 19.98 -13.24 -8.39
C PHE A 346 21.07 -13.73 -9.35
N ASP A 347 21.19 -13.07 -10.49
CA ASP A 347 22.34 -13.15 -11.39
C ASP A 347 23.13 -11.83 -11.29
N GLY A 348 24.24 -11.86 -10.56
CA GLY A 348 24.89 -10.64 -10.05
C GLY A 348 23.92 -9.84 -9.18
N GLU A 349 23.65 -8.58 -9.53
CA GLU A 349 22.64 -7.73 -8.89
C GLU A 349 21.24 -7.86 -9.48
N ARG A 350 21.08 -8.56 -10.61
CA ARG A 350 19.79 -8.65 -11.31
C ARG A 350 18.89 -9.67 -10.61
N PRO A 351 17.72 -9.28 -10.07
CA PRO A 351 16.78 -10.23 -9.53
C PRO A 351 16.18 -11.10 -10.64
N GLN A 352 15.96 -12.36 -10.32
CA GLN A 352 15.34 -13.38 -11.16
C GLN A 352 14.16 -13.99 -10.40
N LEU A 353 12.99 -13.95 -11.01
CA LEU A 353 11.76 -14.57 -10.52
C LEU A 353 11.49 -15.84 -11.31
N ARG A 354 11.33 -16.94 -10.59
CA ARG A 354 10.82 -18.20 -11.15
C ARG A 354 9.54 -18.57 -10.43
N ARG A 355 8.40 -18.56 -11.13
CA ARG A 355 7.13 -19.02 -10.58
C ARG A 355 7.26 -20.50 -10.21
N ALA A 356 7.17 -20.80 -8.93
CA ALA A 356 7.24 -22.15 -8.40
C ALA A 356 5.85 -22.78 -8.34
N HIS A 357 4.87 -22.03 -7.84
CA HIS A 357 3.51 -22.53 -7.62
C HIS A 357 2.45 -21.48 -7.95
N VAL A 358 1.24 -21.93 -8.26
CA VAL A 358 0.02 -21.13 -8.24
C VAL A 358 -1.00 -21.95 -7.44
N VAL A 359 -1.34 -21.48 -6.24
CA VAL A 359 -2.17 -22.23 -5.28
C VAL A 359 -3.52 -21.54 -5.16
N GLU A 360 -4.59 -22.28 -5.38
CA GLU A 360 -5.96 -21.76 -5.17
C GLU A 360 -6.19 -21.43 -3.69
N THR A 361 -6.86 -20.31 -3.43
CA THR A 361 -7.08 -19.81 -2.07
C THR A 361 -8.27 -20.45 -1.36
N GLY A 362 -9.04 -21.29 -2.06
CA GLY A 362 -10.21 -21.98 -1.52
C GLY A 362 -11.45 -21.09 -1.30
N GLY A 363 -11.40 -19.83 -1.74
CA GLY A 363 -12.48 -18.84 -1.71
C GLY A 363 -12.36 -17.86 -2.88
N ALA A 364 -12.99 -16.69 -2.80
CA ALA A 364 -12.95 -15.69 -3.88
C ALA A 364 -12.44 -14.32 -3.44
N CYS A 365 -11.77 -13.64 -4.38
CA CYS A 365 -11.17 -12.33 -4.20
C CYS A 365 -10.20 -12.29 -3.01
N PRO A 366 -9.04 -12.98 -3.07
CA PRO A 366 -7.98 -12.85 -2.07
C PRO A 366 -7.40 -11.43 -2.11
N ARG A 367 -8.06 -10.51 -1.42
CA ARG A 367 -7.79 -9.06 -1.45
C ARG A 367 -6.47 -8.74 -0.76
N ASN A 368 -6.14 -9.49 0.29
CA ASN A 368 -4.91 -9.37 1.04
C ASN A 368 -4.54 -10.70 1.71
N PHE A 369 -3.27 -10.84 2.08
CA PHE A 369 -2.77 -11.96 2.85
C PHE A 369 -1.55 -11.52 3.68
N ALA A 370 -1.34 -12.23 4.79
CA ALA A 370 -0.22 -12.04 5.68
C ALA A 370 0.76 -13.22 5.55
N VAL A 371 2.04 -12.92 5.28
CA VAL A 371 3.11 -13.91 5.28
C VAL A 371 3.77 -13.96 6.66
N LEU A 372 3.79 -15.14 7.25
CA LEU A 372 4.43 -15.44 8.54
C LEU A 372 5.57 -16.45 8.33
N ASP A 373 6.32 -16.75 9.38
CA ASP A 373 7.47 -17.67 9.31
C ASP A 373 7.10 -19.03 8.68
N SER A 374 6.05 -19.67 9.18
CA SER A 374 5.61 -21.01 8.74
C SER A 374 4.21 -21.06 8.13
N HIS A 375 3.50 -19.93 8.09
CA HIS A 375 2.10 -19.87 7.65
C HIS A 375 1.83 -18.67 6.75
N ILE A 376 0.76 -18.76 5.97
CA ILE A 376 0.15 -17.62 5.28
C ILE A 376 -1.33 -17.59 5.66
N VAL A 377 -1.83 -16.42 6.06
CA VAL A 377 -3.26 -16.20 6.30
C VAL A 377 -3.80 -15.36 5.16
N VAL A 378 -4.84 -15.85 4.47
CA VAL A 378 -5.46 -15.21 3.31
C VAL A 378 -6.86 -14.74 3.68
N GLY A 379 -7.20 -13.51 3.34
CA GLY A 379 -8.57 -13.00 3.41
C GLY A 379 -9.27 -13.06 2.05
N ASN A 380 -10.24 -13.96 1.93
CA ASN A 380 -11.10 -14.06 0.75
C ASN A 380 -12.31 -13.16 0.96
N GLN A 381 -12.24 -11.96 0.38
CA GLN A 381 -13.17 -10.85 0.60
C GLN A 381 -14.60 -11.22 0.21
N ASP A 382 -14.77 -11.88 -0.93
CA ASP A 382 -16.07 -12.07 -1.56
C ASP A 382 -16.79 -13.34 -1.09
N THR A 383 -16.05 -14.30 -0.50
CA THR A 383 -16.63 -15.53 0.10
C THR A 383 -16.73 -15.46 1.63
N ASN A 384 -16.36 -14.35 2.26
CA ASN A 384 -16.44 -14.16 3.70
C ASN A 384 -15.67 -15.23 4.49
N GLU A 385 -14.38 -15.43 4.19
CA GLU A 385 -13.56 -16.38 4.94
C GLU A 385 -12.08 -15.97 5.04
N LEU A 386 -11.45 -16.44 6.10
CA LEU A 386 -10.00 -16.48 6.28
C LEU A 386 -9.54 -17.92 6.05
N VAL A 387 -8.52 -18.11 5.23
CA VAL A 387 -7.90 -19.42 4.97
C VAL A 387 -6.44 -19.38 5.43
N VAL A 388 -6.02 -20.41 6.15
CA VAL A 388 -4.65 -20.54 6.66
C VAL A 388 -3.93 -21.66 5.93
N PHE A 389 -2.81 -21.31 5.31
CA PHE A 389 -1.90 -22.24 4.68
C PHE A 389 -0.65 -22.42 5.53
N ARG A 390 -0.14 -23.63 5.60
CA ARG A 390 1.24 -23.90 6.01
C ARG A 390 2.16 -23.73 4.81
N ARG A 391 3.32 -23.08 5.04
CA ARG A 391 4.38 -22.90 4.05
C ARG A 391 5.30 -24.11 4.08
N GLU A 392 5.42 -24.78 2.94
CA GLU A 392 6.35 -25.89 2.75
C GLU A 392 7.72 -25.36 2.30
N VAL A 393 8.77 -26.18 2.46
CA VAL A 393 10.17 -25.79 2.20
C VAL A 393 10.41 -25.38 0.73
N ASP A 394 9.69 -25.99 -0.19
CA ASP A 394 9.76 -25.71 -1.64
C ASP A 394 8.88 -24.53 -2.08
N GLY A 395 8.31 -23.79 -1.11
CA GLY A 395 7.41 -22.67 -1.35
C GLY A 395 5.95 -23.08 -1.63
N ASN A 396 5.62 -24.37 -1.67
CA ASN A 396 4.22 -24.77 -1.83
C ASN A 396 3.40 -24.41 -0.58
N LEU A 397 2.08 -24.32 -0.75
CA LEU A 397 1.15 -23.93 0.31
C LEU A 397 0.11 -25.04 0.51
N THR A 398 0.01 -25.55 1.73
CA THR A 398 -0.99 -26.57 2.10
C THR A 398 -2.02 -25.95 3.04
N GLU A 399 -3.30 -25.96 2.68
CA GLU A 399 -4.36 -25.50 3.58
C GLU A 399 -4.36 -26.35 4.86
N VAL A 400 -4.36 -25.69 6.03
CA VAL A 400 -4.39 -26.36 7.34
C VAL A 400 -5.60 -25.97 8.17
N SER A 401 -6.18 -24.79 7.95
CA SER A 401 -7.43 -24.39 8.60
C SER A 401 -8.15 -23.30 7.81
N ARG A 402 -9.43 -23.09 8.15
CA ARG A 402 -10.25 -21.99 7.63
C ARG A 402 -11.21 -21.48 8.70
N ARG A 403 -11.66 -20.24 8.54
CA ARG A 403 -12.61 -19.58 9.44
C ARG A 403 -13.55 -18.66 8.66
N ALA A 404 -14.86 -18.79 8.85
CA ALA A 404 -15.81 -17.80 8.34
C ALA A 404 -15.48 -16.41 8.91
N HIS A 405 -15.44 -15.39 8.07
CA HIS A 405 -15.10 -14.02 8.44
C HIS A 405 -15.64 -13.04 7.41
N ARG A 406 -16.51 -12.11 7.80
CA ARG A 406 -17.19 -11.23 6.84
C ARG A 406 -16.25 -10.17 6.25
N SER A 407 -16.22 -10.10 4.92
CA SER A 407 -15.48 -9.14 4.09
C SER A 407 -14.08 -8.71 4.60
N PRO A 408 -13.15 -9.65 4.80
CA PRO A 408 -11.77 -9.30 5.14
C PRO A 408 -11.13 -8.52 3.98
N ASN A 409 -10.49 -7.38 4.29
CA ASN A 409 -9.87 -6.53 3.27
C ASN A 409 -8.34 -6.38 3.42
N PHE A 410 -7.80 -6.47 4.63
CA PHE A 410 -6.38 -6.35 4.92
C PHE A 410 -6.01 -7.14 6.17
N LEU A 411 -4.85 -7.80 6.13
CA LEU A 411 -4.34 -8.63 7.22
C LEU A 411 -2.97 -8.10 7.67
N ALA A 412 -2.83 -7.85 8.96
CA ALA A 412 -1.58 -7.39 9.56
C ALA A 412 -1.14 -8.36 10.66
N PRO A 413 0.01 -9.04 10.52
CA PRO A 413 0.72 -9.61 11.66
C PRO A 413 1.11 -8.51 12.63
N LEU A 414 0.78 -8.70 13.91
CA LEU A 414 1.07 -7.76 14.97
C LEU A 414 1.99 -8.38 16.01
N ILE A 415 2.90 -7.57 16.53
CA ILE A 415 3.56 -7.86 17.79
C ILE A 415 2.54 -7.60 18.90
N ALA A 416 2.19 -8.64 19.66
CA ALA A 416 1.24 -8.48 20.75
C ALA A 416 1.81 -7.60 21.87
N PRO A 417 1.00 -6.72 22.49
CA PRO A 417 1.45 -5.97 23.66
C PRO A 417 1.68 -6.91 24.85
N PRO A 418 2.57 -6.53 25.80
CA PRO A 418 2.77 -7.32 27.01
C PRO A 418 1.48 -7.37 27.86
N PRO A 419 1.24 -8.44 28.62
CA PRO A 419 0.07 -8.54 29.51
C PRO A 419 0.04 -7.42 30.55
N LEU A 420 -1.14 -6.88 30.85
CA LEU A 420 -1.33 -5.74 31.75
C LEU A 420 -0.73 -5.95 33.16
N ASP A 421 -0.73 -7.18 33.69
CA ASP A 421 -0.12 -7.47 35.00
C ASP A 421 1.41 -7.30 35.03
N THR A 422 2.08 -7.34 33.88
CA THR A 422 3.52 -7.07 33.77
C THR A 422 3.86 -5.58 33.69
N GLN A 423 2.86 -4.70 33.48
CA GLN A 423 3.06 -3.25 33.39
C GLN A 423 2.99 -2.53 34.75
N LYS A 424 2.69 -3.22 35.86
CA LYS A 424 2.62 -2.63 37.22
C LYS A 424 3.98 -2.12 37.76
N THR A 425 5.09 -2.35 37.07
CA THR A 425 6.45 -1.89 37.48
C THR A 425 7.06 -0.79 36.60
N ILE A 426 6.34 -0.26 35.61
CA ILE A 426 6.82 0.88 34.81
C ILE A 426 6.02 2.11 35.21
N GLY A 427 6.72 3.13 35.72
CA GLY A 427 6.14 4.32 36.33
C GLY A 427 5.02 4.95 35.51
N LYS A 428 4.00 5.45 36.22
CA LYS A 428 2.82 6.14 35.69
C LYS A 428 3.12 6.95 34.43
N CYS A 429 2.57 6.51 33.29
CA CYS A 429 2.40 7.36 32.13
C CYS A 429 1.54 8.58 32.57
N PRO A 430 1.88 9.82 32.18
CA PRO A 430 1.04 10.97 32.52
C PRO A 430 -0.35 10.79 31.92
N SER A 431 -1.38 11.09 32.71
CA SER A 431 -2.78 11.08 32.25
C SER A 431 -2.98 11.98 31.02
N PRO A 432 -3.91 11.66 30.11
CA PRO A 432 -4.20 12.46 28.93
C PRO A 432 -4.85 13.78 29.36
N ARG A 433 -4.04 14.82 29.57
CA ARG A 433 -4.54 16.18 29.78
C ARG A 433 -3.53 17.21 29.28
N ALA A 434 -3.50 17.38 27.97
CA ALA A 434 -3.60 18.66 27.29
C ALA A 434 -3.35 18.41 25.81
N GLN A 435 -4.36 18.76 25.00
CA GLN A 435 -4.18 19.18 23.63
C GLN A 435 -3.11 20.29 23.61
N ARG A 436 -1.84 19.90 23.54
CA ARG A 436 -0.82 20.77 22.95
C ARG A 436 -0.84 20.39 21.49
N SER A 437 -1.45 21.25 20.68
CA SER A 437 -1.30 21.21 19.23
C SER A 437 0.16 20.88 18.91
N LEU A 438 0.39 19.90 18.04
CA LEU A 438 1.71 19.61 17.46
C LEU A 438 2.35 20.86 16.81
N ALA A 439 1.61 21.98 16.70
CA ALA A 439 2.10 23.31 16.33
C ALA A 439 3.35 23.80 17.08
N GLY A 440 3.64 23.29 18.28
CA GLY A 440 4.89 23.65 19.00
C GLY A 440 6.13 22.89 18.54
N VAL A 441 5.97 21.77 17.83
CA VAL A 441 7.08 20.92 17.35
C VAL A 441 7.56 21.33 15.96
N PHE A 442 6.69 21.99 15.19
CA PHE A 442 6.97 22.48 13.84
C PHE A 442 6.75 23.99 13.81
N VAL A 443 7.72 24.73 14.34
CA VAL A 443 7.75 26.21 14.26
C VAL A 443 7.78 26.60 12.78
N GLU A 444 6.90 27.51 12.38
CA GLU A 444 6.74 28.00 11.01
C GLU A 444 8.11 28.33 10.36
N PRO A 445 8.35 27.93 9.09
CA PRO A 445 9.55 28.35 8.38
C PRO A 445 9.48 29.87 8.10
N PRO A 446 10.61 30.58 8.08
CA PRO A 446 10.64 31.98 7.65
C PRO A 446 10.13 32.10 6.20
N PRO A 447 9.51 33.22 5.81
CA PRO A 447 9.00 33.39 4.45
C PRO A 447 10.15 33.29 3.44
N ALA A 448 9.88 32.59 2.33
CA ALA A 448 10.83 32.42 1.24
C ALA A 448 11.31 33.78 0.70
N PRO A 449 12.60 33.93 0.30
CA PRO A 449 13.03 35.09 -0.45
C PRO A 449 12.28 35.14 -1.79
N LEU A 450 11.79 36.33 -2.15
CA LEU A 450 11.23 36.61 -3.48
C LEU A 450 12.22 36.21 -4.58
N PRO A 451 11.76 35.68 -5.73
CA PRO A 451 12.66 35.35 -6.83
C PRO A 451 13.30 36.62 -7.38
N GLU A 452 14.63 36.65 -7.42
CA GLU A 452 15.36 37.68 -8.16
C GLU A 452 15.00 37.59 -9.65
N LEU A 453 14.37 38.65 -10.14
CA LEU A 453 14.25 38.96 -11.56
C LEU A 453 15.65 39.08 -12.18
N ARG A 454 16.10 38.03 -12.88
CA ARG A 454 17.23 38.17 -13.82
C ARG A 454 16.70 38.56 -15.19
N SER A 455 16.88 39.84 -15.51
CA SER A 455 16.70 40.41 -16.85
C SER A 455 17.61 39.75 -17.90
N PRO A 456 17.22 39.77 -19.19
CA PRO A 456 17.89 39.02 -20.25
C PRO A 456 19.17 39.73 -20.71
N LEU A 457 20.29 38.99 -20.78
CA LEU A 457 21.48 39.49 -21.45
C LEU A 457 21.37 39.24 -22.96
N ARG A 458 21.46 40.37 -23.67
CA ARG A 458 21.52 40.53 -25.12
C ARG A 458 22.74 39.87 -25.74
N ALA A 459 22.56 39.38 -26.95
CA ALA A 459 23.62 39.10 -27.92
C ALA A 459 24.43 40.36 -28.26
N VAL A 460 25.74 40.22 -28.45
CA VAL A 460 26.55 41.02 -29.38
C VAL A 460 27.75 40.18 -29.87
N ALA A 461 27.87 40.11 -31.20
CA ALA A 461 29.00 39.76 -32.08
C ALA A 461 29.60 38.35 -32.00
#